data_AF-A0A0M6XLJ3-F1
#
_entry.id   AF-A0A0M6XLJ3-F1
#
_cell.length_a   1.000
_cell.length_b   1.000
_cell.length_c   1.000
_cell.angle_alpha   90.00
_cell.angle_beta   90.00
_cell.angle_gamma   90.00
#
_symmetry.space_group_name_H-M   'P 1'
#
loop_
_entity.id
_entity.type
_entity.pdbx_description
1 polymer ?
#
loop_
_entity_poly.entity_id
_entity_poly.type
_entity_poly.pdbx_seq_one_letter_code
_entity_poly.pdbx_strand_id
1 'polypeptide(L)'
;MTERPKPVLPTLRYKNAERALRDLFEEAAADARLDPEASMRSNVITLLAHAWNVSGTIHWQRGWVREAMLVLAAAGCIVPSAQIMRWYRSRISEAPGTFRNTARAPVEILEQMDLAFLDANNLF
;
A
#
# COMPACT_ATOMS: atom_id res chain seq x y z
N MET A 1 1.40 -32.85 -33.12
CA MET A 1 0.89 -31.51 -32.78
C MET A 1 2.08 -30.59 -32.64
N THR A 2 2.26 -29.65 -33.56
CA THR A 2 3.41 -28.73 -33.55
C THR A 2 3.17 -27.68 -32.46
N GLU A 3 4.04 -27.64 -31.47
CA GLU A 3 3.95 -26.69 -30.35
C GLU A 3 4.08 -25.26 -30.89
N ARG A 4 3.11 -24.37 -30.58
CA ARG A 4 3.17 -22.97 -31.03
C ARG A 4 4.38 -22.30 -30.36
N PRO A 5 5.27 -21.63 -31.11
CA PRO A 5 6.39 -20.91 -30.52
C PRO A 5 5.85 -19.83 -29.57
N LYS A 6 6.25 -19.91 -28.29
CA LYS A 6 5.97 -18.87 -27.30
C LYS A 6 6.92 -17.70 -27.54
N PRO A 7 6.43 -16.48 -27.85
CA PRO A 7 7.30 -15.33 -27.95
C PRO A 7 7.94 -15.04 -26.58
N VAL A 8 9.24 -14.76 -26.57
CA VAL A 8 9.93 -14.30 -25.36
C VAL A 8 9.39 -12.91 -25.04
N LEU A 9 8.62 -12.81 -23.96
CA LEU A 9 8.10 -11.52 -23.51
C LEU A 9 9.25 -10.67 -22.96
N PRO A 10 9.39 -9.40 -23.37
CA PRO A 10 10.41 -8.52 -22.83
C PRO A 10 10.18 -8.32 -21.33
N THR A 11 11.19 -8.61 -20.52
CA THR A 11 11.16 -8.39 -19.07
C THR A 11 11.52 -6.93 -18.79
N LEU A 12 10.58 -6.01 -19.06
CA LEU A 12 10.77 -4.59 -18.75
C LEU A 12 10.69 -4.40 -17.23
N ARG A 13 11.85 -4.39 -16.57
CA ARG A 13 11.99 -3.94 -15.18
C ARG A 13 12.40 -2.48 -15.18
N TYR A 14 11.47 -1.62 -14.78
CA TYR A 14 11.76 -0.20 -14.58
C TYR A 14 12.50 -0.01 -13.25
N LYS A 15 13.82 -0.23 -13.26
CA LYS A 15 14.68 -0.20 -12.04
C LYS A 15 14.47 1.05 -11.17
N ASN A 16 14.24 2.21 -11.79
CA ASN A 16 14.02 3.46 -11.06
C ASN A 16 12.66 3.50 -10.36
N ALA A 17 11.61 2.99 -11.03
CA ALA A 17 10.27 2.87 -10.45
C ALA A 17 10.23 1.88 -9.28
N GLU A 18 10.91 0.74 -9.41
CA GLU A 18 11.04 -0.25 -8.34
C GLU A 18 11.77 0.34 -7.13
N ARG A 19 12.85 1.10 -7.36
CA ARG A 19 13.59 1.78 -6.28
C ARG A 19 12.73 2.81 -5.56
N ALA A 20 12.07 3.71 -6.30
CA ALA A 20 11.22 4.73 -5.70
C ALA A 20 10.07 4.13 -4.87
N LEU A 21 9.49 3.01 -5.30
CA LEU A 21 8.50 2.28 -4.51
C LEU A 21 9.09 1.66 -3.26
N ARG A 22 10.28 1.07 -3.35
CA ARG A 22 10.97 0.53 -2.18
C ARG A 22 11.23 1.61 -1.15
N ASP A 23 11.87 2.70 -1.57
CA ASP A 23 12.23 3.82 -0.69
C ASP A 23 10.98 4.36 0.01
N LEU A 24 9.87 4.53 -0.73
CA LEU A 24 8.57 4.93 -0.17
C LEU A 24 8.05 3.98 0.92
N PHE A 25 8.03 2.67 0.65
CA PHE A 25 7.46 1.71 1.61
C PHE A 25 8.38 1.44 2.80
N GLU A 26 9.70 1.58 2.64
CA GLU A 26 10.66 1.54 3.74
C GLU A 26 10.49 2.75 4.66
N GLU A 27 10.37 3.96 4.11
CA GLU A 27 10.09 5.18 4.89
C GLU A 27 8.74 5.08 5.60
N ALA A 28 7.68 4.67 4.89
CA ALA A 28 6.36 4.47 5.47
C ALA A 28 6.36 3.43 6.60
N ALA A 29 7.12 2.33 6.46
CA ALA A 29 7.22 1.30 7.48
C ALA A 29 7.97 1.79 8.73
N ALA A 30 8.98 2.65 8.57
CA ALA A 30 9.70 3.26 9.67
C ALA A 30 8.77 4.14 10.53
N ASP A 31 7.95 4.98 9.89
CA ASP A 31 6.98 5.84 10.57
C ASP A 31 5.81 5.05 11.16
N ALA A 32 5.34 4.03 10.43
CA ALA A 32 4.21 3.18 10.86
C ALA A 32 4.49 2.38 12.14
N ARG A 33 5.77 2.16 12.49
CA ARG A 33 6.20 1.35 13.64
C ARG A 33 5.46 0.01 13.67
N LEU A 34 5.58 -0.79 12.61
CA LEU A 34 4.86 -2.06 12.47
C LEU A 34 5.06 -2.98 13.68
N ASP A 35 4.03 -3.72 14.05
CA ASP A 35 4.00 -4.57 15.25
C ASP A 35 3.66 -6.02 14.86
N PRO A 36 4.59 -6.98 15.01
CA PRO A 36 4.36 -8.39 14.71
C PRO A 36 3.15 -8.99 15.43
N GLU A 37 2.85 -8.53 16.64
CA GLU A 37 1.78 -9.05 17.49
C GLU A 37 0.41 -8.41 17.14
N ALA A 38 0.42 -7.31 16.40
CA ALA A 38 -0.80 -6.68 15.94
C ALA A 38 -1.45 -7.45 14.78
N SER A 39 -2.76 -7.27 14.63
CA SER A 39 -3.50 -7.92 13.55
C SER A 39 -3.02 -7.45 12.17
N MET A 40 -3.13 -8.32 11.18
CA MET A 40 -2.83 -8.00 9.77
C MET A 40 -3.53 -6.72 9.31
N ARG A 41 -4.81 -6.53 9.68
CA ARG A 41 -5.57 -5.31 9.35
C ARG A 41 -4.87 -4.06 9.92
N SER A 42 -4.45 -4.10 11.17
CA SER A 42 -3.81 -2.96 11.85
C SER A 42 -2.52 -2.56 11.14
N ASN A 43 -1.63 -3.52 10.86
CA ASN A 43 -0.37 -3.24 10.18
C ASN A 43 -0.57 -2.79 8.72
N VAL A 44 -1.50 -3.39 7.98
CA VAL A 44 -1.78 -2.99 6.60
C VAL A 44 -2.33 -1.57 6.53
N ILE A 45 -3.34 -1.23 7.34
CA ILE A 45 -3.92 0.12 7.32
C ILE A 45 -2.88 1.16 7.71
N THR A 46 -2.11 0.88 8.75
CA THR A 46 -1.05 1.80 9.21
C THR A 46 -0.03 2.02 8.11
N LEU A 47 0.48 0.95 7.49
CA LEU A 47 1.44 1.06 6.39
C LEU A 47 0.89 1.88 5.20
N LEU A 48 -0.35 1.60 4.76
CA LEU A 48 -0.93 2.28 3.61
C LEU A 48 -1.20 3.77 3.89
N ALA A 49 -1.64 4.11 5.09
CA ALA A 49 -1.85 5.49 5.50
C ALA A 49 -0.52 6.26 5.57
N HIS A 50 0.52 5.68 6.17
CA HIS A 50 1.85 6.30 6.20
C HIS A 50 2.46 6.44 4.80
N ALA A 51 2.28 5.44 3.91
CA ALA A 51 2.73 5.56 2.52
C ALA A 51 1.99 6.67 1.77
N TRP A 52 0.70 6.90 2.06
CA TRP A 52 -0.02 8.05 1.54
C TRP A 52 0.53 9.36 2.11
N ASN A 53 0.83 9.43 3.40
CA ASN A 53 1.38 10.62 4.05
C ASN A 53 2.75 11.02 3.45
N VAL A 54 3.61 10.04 3.15
CA VAL A 54 4.91 10.28 2.52
C VAL A 54 4.77 10.71 1.06
N SER A 55 3.91 10.02 0.29
CA SER A 55 3.83 10.23 -1.17
C SER A 55 2.80 11.24 -1.64
N GLY A 56 1.87 11.65 -0.77
CA GLY A 56 0.72 12.49 -1.11
C GLY A 56 -0.33 11.82 -2.02
N THR A 57 -0.21 10.52 -2.29
CA THR A 57 -1.12 9.80 -3.18
C THR A 57 -1.33 8.36 -2.75
N ILE A 58 -2.49 7.79 -3.09
CA ILE A 58 -2.79 6.36 -2.92
C ILE A 58 -2.63 5.57 -4.24
N HIS A 59 -2.36 6.27 -5.35
CA HIS A 59 -2.27 5.70 -6.69
C HIS A 59 -0.83 5.35 -7.08
N TRP A 60 -0.21 4.44 -6.33
CA TRP A 60 1.15 4.01 -6.63
C TRP A 60 1.25 3.13 -7.88
N GLN A 61 2.38 3.26 -8.57
CA GLN A 61 2.72 2.51 -9.77
C GLN A 61 2.80 0.99 -9.55
N ARG A 62 2.84 0.24 -10.65
CA ARG A 62 2.97 -1.22 -10.63
C ARG A 62 4.20 -1.63 -9.80
N GLY A 63 4.03 -2.63 -8.95
CA GLY A 63 5.09 -3.13 -8.06
C GLY A 63 4.85 -2.81 -6.58
N TRP A 64 4.02 -1.81 -6.27
CA TRP A 64 3.79 -1.34 -4.90
C TRP A 64 3.36 -2.47 -3.93
N VAL A 65 2.52 -3.39 -4.38
CA VAL A 65 2.05 -4.53 -3.55
C VAL A 65 3.21 -5.39 -3.10
N ARG A 66 4.19 -5.63 -3.99
CA ARG A 66 5.36 -6.43 -3.67
C ARG A 66 6.20 -5.72 -2.62
N GLU A 67 6.51 -4.44 -2.81
CA GLU A 67 7.35 -3.69 -1.87
C GLU A 67 6.66 -3.56 -0.50
N ALA A 68 5.35 -3.29 -0.47
CA ALA A 68 4.55 -3.28 0.77
C ALA A 68 4.55 -4.64 1.50
N MET A 69 4.44 -5.74 0.77
CA MET A 69 4.52 -7.10 1.35
C MET A 69 5.92 -7.42 1.87
N LEU A 70 6.97 -6.93 1.20
CA LEU A 70 8.36 -7.13 1.65
C LEU A 70 8.64 -6.40 2.97
N VAL A 71 8.15 -5.17 3.15
CA VAL A 71 8.34 -4.46 4.43
C VAL A 71 7.54 -5.09 5.58
N LEU A 72 6.31 -5.58 5.32
CA LEU A 72 5.55 -6.35 6.31
C LEU A 72 6.29 -7.65 6.70
N ALA A 73 6.83 -8.37 5.72
CA ALA A 73 7.61 -9.58 5.96
C ALA A 73 8.88 -9.30 6.75
N ALA A 74 9.61 -8.24 6.40
CA ALA A 74 10.83 -7.82 7.10
C ALA A 74 10.55 -7.40 8.55
N ALA A 75 9.38 -6.82 8.81
CA ALA A 75 8.92 -6.48 10.15
C ALA A 75 8.37 -7.68 10.94
N GLY A 76 8.35 -8.90 10.37
CA GLY A 76 7.80 -10.09 11.04
C GLY A 76 6.27 -10.12 11.15
N CYS A 77 5.57 -9.24 10.44
CA CYS A 77 4.11 -9.18 10.46
C CYS A 77 3.47 -10.26 9.57
N ILE A 78 2.19 -10.53 9.82
CA ILE A 78 1.37 -11.36 8.92
C ILE A 78 1.27 -10.68 7.54
N VAL A 79 1.77 -11.37 6.52
CA VAL A 79 1.77 -10.87 5.14
C VAL A 79 0.47 -11.25 4.43
N PRO A 80 -0.37 -10.28 4.03
CA PRO A 80 -1.60 -10.52 3.26
C PRO A 80 -1.30 -11.01 1.84
N SER A 81 -2.30 -11.62 1.20
CA SER A 81 -2.25 -11.87 -0.24
C SER A 81 -2.28 -10.56 -1.04
N ALA A 82 -1.78 -10.60 -2.28
CA ALA A 82 -1.81 -9.44 -3.17
C ALA A 82 -3.24 -8.94 -3.47
N GLN A 83 -4.23 -9.84 -3.46
CA GLN A 83 -5.64 -9.48 -3.60
C GLN A 83 -6.12 -8.68 -2.39
N ILE A 84 -5.79 -9.13 -1.17
CA ILE A 84 -6.14 -8.45 0.07
C ILE A 84 -5.49 -7.05 0.14
N MET A 85 -4.22 -6.93 -0.26
CA MET A 85 -3.55 -5.61 -0.33
C MET A 85 -4.30 -4.63 -1.23
N ARG A 86 -4.67 -5.07 -2.44
CA ARG A 86 -5.42 -4.23 -3.39
C ARG A 86 -6.80 -3.88 -2.86
N TRP A 87 -7.46 -4.82 -2.20
CA TRP A 87 -8.75 -4.58 -1.56
C TRP A 87 -8.65 -3.50 -0.48
N TYR A 88 -7.68 -3.59 0.43
CA TYR A 88 -7.46 -2.57 1.45
C TYR A 88 -7.16 -1.20 0.84
N ARG A 89 -6.36 -1.15 -0.23
CA ARG A 89 -6.12 0.11 -0.97
C ARG A 89 -7.42 0.69 -1.55
N SER A 90 -8.29 -0.14 -2.12
CA SER A 90 -9.60 0.34 -2.63
C SER A 90 -10.45 0.92 -1.51
N ARG A 91 -10.54 0.18 -0.40
CA ARG A 91 -11.37 0.58 0.74
C ARG A 91 -10.85 1.85 1.40
N ILE A 92 -9.53 1.98 1.57
CA ILE A 92 -8.93 3.20 2.15
C ILE A 92 -9.01 4.38 1.19
N SER A 93 -9.09 4.18 -0.13
CA SER A 93 -9.33 5.28 -1.07
C SER A 93 -10.80 5.71 -1.15
N GLU A 94 -11.74 4.79 -0.90
CA GLU A 94 -13.18 5.09 -0.92
C GLU A 94 -13.67 5.74 0.38
N ALA A 95 -13.22 5.20 1.52
CA ALA A 95 -13.70 5.63 2.84
C ALA A 95 -12.62 5.37 3.91
N PRO A 96 -11.52 6.17 3.94
CA PRO A 96 -10.47 6.07 4.95
C PRO A 96 -11.02 6.01 6.39
N GLY A 97 -12.03 6.83 6.68
CA GLY A 97 -12.66 6.93 8.00
C GLY A 97 -13.22 5.60 8.56
N THR A 98 -13.53 4.63 7.70
CA THR A 98 -14.00 3.29 8.12
C THR A 98 -12.96 2.49 8.91
N PHE A 99 -11.69 2.92 8.87
CA PHE A 99 -10.60 2.26 9.57
C PHE A 99 -10.20 2.90 10.89
N ARG A 100 -10.80 4.03 11.31
CA ARG A 100 -10.45 4.74 12.55
C ARG A 100 -10.54 3.87 13.81
N ASN A 101 -11.48 2.92 13.83
CA ASN A 101 -11.65 1.98 14.95
C ASN A 101 -10.71 0.77 14.88
N THR A 102 -9.82 0.69 13.88
CA THR A 102 -8.79 -0.36 13.82
C THR A 102 -7.77 -0.07 14.92
N ALA A 103 -7.38 -1.11 15.66
CA ALA A 103 -6.32 -0.96 16.66
C ALA A 103 -5.07 -0.32 16.03
N ARG A 104 -4.49 0.66 16.71
CA ARG A 104 -3.28 1.39 16.27
C ARG A 104 -3.44 2.18 14.96
N ALA A 105 -4.66 2.41 14.50
CA ALA A 105 -4.89 3.21 13.30
C ALA A 105 -4.29 4.62 13.45
N PRO A 106 -3.59 5.14 12.42
CA PRO A 106 -3.12 6.52 12.41
C PRO A 106 -4.30 7.45 12.10
N VAL A 107 -5.13 7.73 13.11
CA VAL A 107 -6.41 8.44 12.97
C VAL A 107 -6.25 9.78 12.26
N GLU A 108 -5.25 10.57 12.64
CA GLU A 108 -5.00 11.89 12.04
C GLU A 108 -4.69 11.79 10.54
N ILE A 109 -3.90 10.80 10.12
CA ILE A 109 -3.60 10.58 8.69
C ILE A 109 -4.86 10.15 7.95
N LEU A 110 -5.65 9.24 8.52
CA LEU A 110 -6.91 8.79 7.92
C LEU A 110 -7.92 9.94 7.77
N GLU A 111 -7.96 10.87 8.73
CA GLU A 111 -8.80 12.07 8.66
C GLU A 111 -8.34 13.03 7.57
N GLN A 112 -7.03 13.22 7.41
CA GLN A 112 -6.48 14.02 6.31
C GLN A 112 -6.75 13.37 4.95
N MET A 113 -6.67 12.05 4.85
CA MET A 113 -7.06 11.30 3.65
C MET A 113 -8.54 11.53 3.30
N ASP A 114 -9.43 11.44 4.29
CA ASP A 114 -10.88 11.68 4.09
C ASP A 114 -11.10 13.09 3.50
N LEU A 115 -10.45 14.12 4.06
CA LEU A 115 -10.53 15.50 3.55
C LEU A 115 -9.99 15.61 2.11
N ALA A 116 -8.80 15.07 1.85
CA ALA A 116 -8.18 15.14 0.53
C ALA A 116 -9.02 14.44 -0.56
N PHE A 117 -9.69 13.34 -0.23
CA PHE A 117 -10.54 12.61 -1.17
C PHE A 117 -11.92 13.24 -1.35
N LEU A 118 -12.46 13.94 -0.35
CA LEU A 118 -13.66 14.76 -0.53
C LEU A 118 -13.42 15.89 -1.53
N ASP A 119 -12.31 16.61 -1.38
CA ASP A 119 -11.94 17.71 -2.28
C ASP A 119 -11.72 17.22 -3.73
N ALA A 120 -11.06 16.07 -3.89
CA ALA A 120 -10.84 15.47 -5.21
C ALA A 120 -12.14 15.06 -5.92
N ASN A 121 -13.18 14.70 -5.17
CA ASN A 121 -14.49 14.31 -5.71
C ASN A 121 -15.41 15.52 -5.99
N ASN A 122 -15.10 16.71 -5.44
CA ASN A 122 -15.87 17.94 -5.64
C ASN A 122 -15.40 18.75 -6.87
N LEU A 123 -14.38 18.28 -7.60
CA LEU A 123 -13.83 18.95 -8.78
C LEU A 123 -14.53 18.58 -10.11
N PHE A 124 -15.68 17.92 -10.06
CA PHE A 124 -16.48 17.53 -11.22
C PHE A 124 -17.96 17.84 -11.06
#